data_AF-E1VBW6-F1
#
_entry.id   AF-E1VBW6-F1
#
_cell.length_a   1.000
_cell.length_b   1.000
_cell.length_c   1.000
_cell.angle_alpha   90.00
_cell.angle_beta   90.00
_cell.angle_gamma   90.00
#
_symmetry.space_group_name_H-M   'P 1'
#
loop_
_entity.id
_entity.type
_entity.pdbx_description
1 polymer ?
#
loop_
_entity_poly.entity_id
_entity_poly.type
_entity_poly.pdbx_seq_one_letter_code
_entity_poly.pdbx_strand_id
1 'polypeptide(L)'
;MYRVRRWAVRHARAFELLYAGLEVMLQRSAPLLERIGYARLEAPVARLERAIKGLLFDCQMCGHCVLSSTGMSCPMNCPKRLRNGPCGGVREDGGCEVKPEMRCVWLDAWEGSQRMKHGDRIHVVQLPVDASLEGTSSWLRVARGEHDAGGGNEVR
;
A
#
# COMPACT_ATOMS: atom_id res chain seq x y z
N MET A 1 -13.36 -1.00 -10.76
CA MET A 1 -12.09 -0.83 -10.00
C MET A 1 -11.04 -1.89 -10.34
N TYR A 2 -11.40 -3.18 -10.40
CA TYR A 2 -10.47 -4.28 -10.75
C TYR A 2 -9.55 -4.05 -11.98
N ARG A 3 -10.10 -3.51 -13.08
CA ARG A 3 -9.30 -3.20 -14.30
C ARG A 3 -8.21 -2.16 -14.05
N VAL A 4 -8.50 -1.12 -13.26
CA VAL A 4 -7.55 -0.04 -12.96
C VAL A 4 -6.44 -0.57 -12.04
N ARG A 5 -6.79 -1.36 -11.02
CA ARG A 5 -5.81 -2.04 -10.16
C ARG A 5 -4.84 -2.92 -10.95
N ARG A 6 -5.36 -3.76 -11.86
CA ARG A 6 -4.54 -4.60 -12.73
C ARG A 6 -3.67 -3.77 -13.68
N TRP A 7 -4.17 -2.62 -14.15
CA TRP A 7 -3.37 -1.69 -14.93
C TRP A 7 -2.23 -1.09 -14.09
N ALA A 8 -2.47 -0.71 -12.84
CA ALA A 8 -1.43 -0.22 -11.93
C ALA A 8 -0.33 -1.27 -11.69
N VAL A 9 -0.70 -2.53 -11.46
CA VAL A 9 0.24 -3.67 -11.32
C VAL A 9 1.08 -3.86 -12.59
N ARG A 10 0.47 -3.78 -13.78
CA ARG A 10 1.22 -3.89 -15.05
C ARG A 10 2.23 -2.75 -15.25
N HIS A 11 1.96 -1.59 -14.67
CA HIS A 11 2.83 -0.41 -14.72
C HIS A 11 3.56 -0.18 -13.38
N ALA A 12 3.78 -1.24 -12.59
CA ALA A 12 4.29 -1.12 -11.23
C ALA A 12 5.61 -0.36 -11.14
N ARG A 13 6.51 -0.46 -12.14
CA ARG A 13 7.76 0.32 -12.20
C ARG A 13 7.54 1.82 -12.27
N ALA A 14 6.59 2.27 -13.10
CA ALA A 14 6.29 3.69 -13.22
C ALA A 14 5.68 4.20 -11.91
N PHE A 15 4.77 3.42 -11.31
CA PHE A 15 4.17 3.76 -10.03
C PHE A 15 5.15 3.72 -8.87
N GLU A 16 6.15 2.83 -8.88
CA GLU A 16 7.24 2.81 -7.91
C GLU A 16 8.05 4.10 -7.95
N LEU A 17 8.43 4.56 -9.14
CA LEU A 17 9.16 5.82 -9.31
C LEU A 17 8.33 7.02 -8.86
N LEU A 18 7.05 7.06 -9.24
CA LEU A 18 6.13 8.11 -8.81
C LEU A 18 5.93 8.11 -7.29
N TYR A 19 5.78 6.93 -6.69
CA TYR A 19 5.59 6.78 -5.25
C TYR A 19 6.85 7.19 -4.48
N ALA A 20 8.04 6.77 -4.91
CA ALA A 20 9.31 7.19 -4.30
C ALA A 20 9.51 8.72 -4.40
N GLY A 21 9.18 9.32 -5.55
CA GLY A 21 9.20 10.77 -5.70
C GLY A 21 8.23 11.48 -4.76
N LEU A 22 7.01 10.95 -4.63
CA LEU A 22 5.99 11.46 -3.71
C LEU A 22 6.44 11.35 -2.25
N GLU A 23 7.02 10.22 -1.83
CA GLU A 23 7.55 10.02 -0.48
C GLU A 23 8.59 11.09 -0.14
N VAL A 24 9.56 11.32 -1.03
CA VAL A 24 10.60 12.36 -0.84
C VAL A 24 9.98 13.75 -0.74
N MET A 25 8.97 14.05 -1.56
CA MET A 25 8.26 15.33 -1.51
C MET A 25 7.51 15.51 -0.17
N LEU A 26 6.82 14.46 0.29
CA LEU A 26 6.09 14.47 1.56
C LEU A 26 7.05 14.65 2.75
N GLN A 27 8.14 13.90 2.80
CA GLN A 27 9.18 14.05 3.84
C GLN A 27 9.79 15.46 3.85
N ARG A 28 10.06 16.06 2.67
CA ARG A 28 10.58 17.43 2.58
C ARG A 28 9.59 18.49 3.02
N SER A 29 8.30 18.24 2.87
CA SER A 29 7.22 19.14 3.31
C SER A 29 6.86 18.98 4.79
N ALA A 30 7.37 17.95 5.47
CA ALA A 30 7.17 17.69 6.89
C ALA A 30 7.26 18.93 7.81
N PRO A 31 8.33 19.76 7.77
CA PRO A 31 8.43 20.92 8.66
C PRO A 31 7.34 21.97 8.41
N LEU A 32 6.80 22.05 7.19
CA LEU A 32 5.67 22.93 6.88
C LEU A 32 4.35 22.35 7.39
N LEU A 33 4.16 21.04 7.22
CA LEU A 33 2.97 20.33 7.69
C LEU A 33 2.88 20.36 9.23
N GLU A 34 4.02 20.27 9.92
CA GLU A 34 4.13 20.43 11.37
C GLU A 34 3.66 21.81 11.84
N ARG A 35 4.06 22.89 11.15
CA ARG A 35 3.64 24.26 11.47
C ARG A 35 2.13 24.47 11.33
N ILE A 36 1.49 23.79 10.38
CA ILE A 36 0.04 23.87 10.16
C ILE A 36 -0.71 23.00 11.19
N GLY A 37 -0.12 21.86 11.54
CA GLY A 37 -0.61 20.87 12.49
C GLY A 37 -1.28 19.68 11.82
N TYR A 38 -0.75 18.47 12.05
CA TYR A 38 -1.23 17.22 11.46
C TYR A 38 -2.72 16.95 11.74
N ALA A 39 -3.21 17.25 12.95
CA ALA A 39 -4.61 17.03 13.31
C ALA A 39 -5.59 17.79 12.40
N ARG A 40 -5.21 18.99 11.93
CA ARG A 40 -6.05 19.78 11.02
C ARG A 40 -5.97 19.30 9.58
N LEU A 41 -4.83 18.74 9.19
CA LEU A 41 -4.57 18.22 7.86
C LEU A 41 -5.10 16.81 7.65
N GLU A 42 -5.35 16.06 8.73
CA GLU A 42 -5.78 14.67 8.68
C GLU A 42 -7.02 14.46 7.80
N ALA A 43 -8.13 15.12 8.11
CA ALA A 43 -9.39 14.96 7.38
C ALA A 43 -9.30 15.34 5.88
N PRO A 44 -8.75 16.51 5.47
CA PRO A 44 -8.65 16.86 4.06
C PRO A 44 -7.66 15.96 3.31
N VAL A 45 -6.50 15.65 3.89
CA VAL A 45 -5.50 14.81 3.23
C VAL A 45 -5.98 13.37 3.12
N ALA A 46 -6.64 12.81 4.15
CA ALA A 46 -7.24 11.48 4.09
C ALA A 46 -8.35 11.39 3.02
N ARG A 47 -9.16 12.45 2.84
CA ARG A 47 -10.16 12.50 1.76
C ARG A 47 -9.49 12.51 0.38
N LEU A 48 -8.44 13.31 0.20
CA LEU A 48 -7.68 13.37 -1.04
C LEU A 48 -6.98 12.03 -1.34
N GLU A 49 -6.35 11.43 -0.33
CA GLU A 49 -5.69 10.13 -0.42
C GLU A 49 -6.69 9.04 -0.80
N ARG A 50 -7.88 9.02 -0.17
CA ARG A 50 -8.95 8.09 -0.51
C ARG A 50 -9.38 8.24 -1.98
N ALA A 51 -9.54 9.46 -2.48
CA ALA A 51 -9.93 9.68 -3.86
C ALA A 51 -8.85 9.19 -4.85
N ILE A 52 -7.59 9.57 -4.62
CA ILE A 52 -6.48 9.24 -5.51
C ILE A 52 -6.13 7.75 -5.43
N LYS A 53 -5.84 7.23 -4.24
CA LYS A 53 -5.46 5.83 -4.05
C LYS A 53 -6.63 4.86 -4.21
N GLY A 54 -7.86 5.29 -3.88
CA GLY A 54 -9.06 4.51 -4.13
C GLY A 54 -9.29 4.27 -5.62
N LEU A 55 -9.12 5.30 -6.45
CA LEU A 55 -9.26 5.16 -7.90
C LEU A 55 -8.16 4.27 -8.51
N LEU A 56 -6.90 4.51 -8.14
CA LEU A 56 -5.74 3.88 -8.78
C LEU A 56 -5.47 2.44 -8.28
N PHE A 57 -5.57 2.21 -6.97
CA PHE A 57 -5.10 0.97 -6.33
C PHE A 57 -6.21 0.22 -5.59
N ASP A 58 -7.45 0.71 -5.64
CA ASP A 58 -8.56 0.15 -4.87
C ASP A 58 -8.23 0.15 -3.36
N CYS A 59 -7.69 1.28 -2.89
CA CYS A 59 -7.21 1.45 -1.53
C CYS A 59 -8.36 1.41 -0.51
N GLN A 60 -8.21 0.56 0.51
CA GLN A 60 -9.19 0.39 1.60
C GLN A 60 -8.90 1.30 2.82
N MET A 61 -8.03 2.29 2.68
CA MET A 61 -7.71 3.28 3.73
C MET A 61 -7.33 2.65 5.09
N CYS A 62 -6.53 1.57 5.10
CA CYS A 62 -6.10 0.91 6.33
C CYS A 62 -5.06 1.68 7.17
N GLY A 63 -4.83 2.97 6.88
CA GLY A 63 -3.88 3.84 7.59
C GLY A 63 -2.39 3.55 7.35
N HIS A 64 -2.05 2.39 6.78
CA HIS A 64 -0.67 1.95 6.58
C HIS A 64 -0.45 1.39 5.15
N CYS A 65 0.28 2.13 4.32
CA CYS A 65 0.43 1.85 2.89
C CYS A 65 1.70 1.03 2.62
N VAL A 66 1.54 -0.14 1.98
CA VAL A 66 2.63 -1.08 1.67
C VAL A 66 2.79 -1.34 0.16
N LEU A 67 2.23 -0.47 -0.69
CA LEU A 67 2.21 -0.64 -2.15
C LEU A 67 3.61 -0.80 -2.77
N SER A 68 4.61 -0.12 -2.20
CA SER A 68 6.02 -0.21 -2.60
C SER A 68 6.68 -1.55 -2.27
N SER A 69 6.07 -2.36 -1.41
CA SER A 69 6.51 -3.74 -1.10
C SER A 69 5.64 -4.78 -1.77
N THR A 70 4.39 -4.45 -2.12
CA THR A 70 3.39 -5.40 -2.65
C THR A 70 3.09 -5.20 -4.12
N GLY A 71 4.08 -4.80 -4.94
CA GLY A 71 3.90 -4.77 -6.40
C GLY A 71 2.83 -3.79 -6.89
N MET A 72 2.57 -2.71 -6.14
CA MET A 72 1.45 -1.79 -6.39
C MET A 72 0.05 -2.43 -6.31
N SER A 73 -0.06 -3.59 -5.66
CA SER A 73 -1.32 -4.26 -5.35
C SER A 73 -1.65 -4.06 -3.87
N CYS A 74 -2.77 -3.42 -3.54
CA CYS A 74 -3.16 -3.21 -2.14
C CYS A 74 -3.64 -4.53 -1.52
N PRO A 75 -2.97 -5.08 -0.49
CA PRO A 75 -3.29 -6.38 0.11
C PRO A 75 -4.66 -6.39 0.82
N MET A 76 -5.17 -5.21 1.17
CA MET A 76 -6.49 -5.07 1.81
C MET A 76 -7.66 -5.44 0.91
N ASN A 77 -7.41 -5.59 -0.40
CA ASN A 77 -8.41 -6.14 -1.33
C ASN A 77 -8.61 -7.65 -1.15
N CYS A 78 -7.73 -8.35 -0.42
CA CYS A 78 -7.94 -9.74 -0.07
C CYS A 78 -9.06 -9.85 0.98
N PRO A 79 -10.07 -10.74 0.82
CA PRO A 79 -11.11 -10.95 1.83
C PRO A 79 -10.55 -11.31 3.21
N LYS A 80 -9.37 -11.94 3.25
CA LYS A 80 -8.66 -12.31 4.48
C LYS A 80 -7.71 -11.22 5.00
N ARG A 81 -7.60 -10.07 4.31
CA ARG A 81 -6.72 -8.94 4.66
C ARG A 81 -5.24 -9.34 4.91
N LEU A 82 -4.76 -10.40 4.24
CA LEU A 82 -3.40 -10.90 4.40
C LEU A 82 -2.39 -10.02 3.66
N ARG A 83 -1.33 -9.61 4.37
CA ARG A 83 -0.24 -8.78 3.83
C ARG A 83 1.00 -9.57 3.41
N ASN A 84 1.13 -10.81 3.88
CA ASN A 84 2.32 -11.64 3.68
C ASN A 84 1.92 -12.98 3.05
N GLY A 85 2.32 -13.21 1.80
CA GLY A 85 2.14 -14.50 1.13
C GLY A 85 0.72 -14.80 0.63
N PRO A 86 0.57 -15.85 -0.19
CA PRO A 86 -0.74 -16.39 -0.51
C PRO A 86 -1.31 -17.15 0.70
N CYS A 87 -2.63 -17.17 0.83
CA CYS A 87 -3.30 -17.77 1.99
C CYS A 87 -3.46 -19.31 1.95
N GLY A 88 -2.78 -19.99 1.01
CA GLY A 88 -3.03 -21.40 0.67
C GLY A 88 -4.28 -21.63 -0.18
N GLY A 89 -5.31 -20.78 -0.04
CA GLY A 89 -6.57 -20.83 -0.80
C GLY A 89 -6.52 -20.24 -2.21
N VAL A 90 -5.40 -20.39 -2.92
CA VAL A 90 -5.27 -19.94 -4.31
C VAL A 90 -5.65 -21.10 -5.21
N ARG A 91 -6.67 -20.90 -6.04
CA ARG A 91 -7.16 -21.90 -6.99
C ARG A 91 -6.13 -22.11 -8.11
N GLU A 92 -6.19 -23.24 -8.81
CA GLU A 92 -5.25 -23.58 -9.90
C GLU A 92 -5.25 -22.54 -11.03
N ASP A 93 -6.39 -21.88 -11.27
CA ASP A 93 -6.55 -20.78 -12.22
C ASP A 93 -5.99 -19.42 -11.71
N GLY A 94 -5.47 -19.39 -10.48
CA GLY A 94 -5.00 -18.20 -9.79
C GLY A 94 -6.10 -17.37 -9.12
N GLY A 95 -7.34 -17.89 -9.06
CA GLY A 95 -8.47 -17.29 -8.35
C GLY A 95 -8.39 -17.40 -6.84
N CYS A 96 -9.22 -16.61 -6.13
CA CYS A 96 -9.41 -16.73 -4.69
C CYS A 96 -10.42 -17.84 -4.36
N GLU A 97 -10.20 -18.60 -3.29
CA GLU A 97 -11.19 -19.59 -2.80
C GLU A 97 -12.51 -18.95 -2.33
N VAL A 98 -12.46 -17.75 -1.73
CA VAL A 98 -13.64 -17.11 -1.13
C VAL A 98 -14.49 -16.39 -2.17
N LYS A 99 -13.85 -15.85 -3.20
CA LYS A 99 -14.48 -15.09 -4.29
C LYS A 99 -13.91 -15.56 -5.62
N PRO A 100 -14.49 -16.61 -6.25
CA PRO A 100 -13.94 -17.23 -7.45
C PRO A 100 -13.74 -16.29 -8.64
N GLU A 101 -14.54 -15.23 -8.72
CA GLU A 101 -14.46 -14.18 -9.75
C GLU A 101 -13.27 -13.24 -9.58
N MET A 102 -12.60 -13.25 -8.41
CA MET A 102 -11.45 -12.42 -8.13
C MET A 102 -10.14 -13.22 -8.29
N ARG A 103 -9.17 -12.61 -8.96
CA ARG A 103 -7.79 -13.12 -8.92
C ARG A 103 -7.18 -12.91 -7.53
N CYS A 104 -6.34 -13.85 -7.10
CA CYS A 104 -5.59 -13.72 -5.86
C CYS A 104 -4.76 -12.42 -5.84
N VAL A 105 -4.99 -11.60 -4.83
CA VAL A 105 -4.31 -10.30 -4.66
C VAL A 105 -2.80 -10.47 -4.46
N TRP A 106 -2.36 -11.56 -3.84
CA TRP A 106 -0.94 -11.86 -3.69
C TRP A 106 -0.27 -12.22 -5.02
N LEU A 107 -0.98 -12.91 -5.93
CA LEU A 107 -0.43 -13.15 -7.27
C LEU A 107 -0.28 -11.85 -8.06
N ASP A 108 -1.22 -10.91 -7.92
CA ASP A 108 -1.07 -9.56 -8.48
C ASP A 108 0.13 -8.82 -7.86
N ALA A 109 0.31 -8.92 -6.53
CA ALA A 109 1.46 -8.33 -5.85
C ALA A 109 2.79 -8.92 -6.31
N TRP A 110 2.85 -10.24 -6.44
CA TRP A 110 4.01 -10.95 -6.97
C TRP A 110 4.33 -10.52 -8.40
N GLU A 111 3.34 -10.54 -9.30
CA GLU A 111 3.52 -10.10 -10.69
C GLU A 111 4.01 -8.64 -10.78
N GLY A 112 3.48 -7.76 -9.95
CA GLY A 112 3.92 -6.36 -9.86
C GLY A 112 5.34 -6.21 -9.33
N SER A 113 5.70 -6.97 -8.29
CA SER A 113 7.05 -6.94 -7.70
C SER A 113 8.13 -7.30 -8.71
N GLN A 114 7.87 -8.29 -9.57
CA GLN A 114 8.81 -8.70 -10.63
C GLN A 114 9.07 -7.60 -11.68
N ARG A 115 8.22 -6.57 -11.72
CA ARG A 115 8.35 -5.43 -12.64
C ARG A 115 9.05 -4.24 -11.97
N MET A 116 9.11 -4.20 -10.65
CA MET A 116 9.69 -3.13 -9.85
C MET A 116 11.22 -3.26 -9.74
N LYS A 117 11.90 -2.14 -9.48
CA LYS A 117 13.33 -2.11 -9.18
C LYS A 117 13.63 -2.71 -7.81
N HIS A 118 12.81 -2.38 -6.81
CA HIS A 118 12.91 -2.89 -5.43
C HIS A 118 11.86 -3.97 -5.16
N GLY A 119 11.66 -4.86 -6.13
CA GLY A 119 10.68 -5.95 -6.06
C GLY A 119 10.98 -6.99 -4.98
N ASP A 120 12.25 -7.10 -4.56
CA ASP A 120 12.73 -7.95 -3.47
C ASP A 120 12.05 -7.65 -2.12
N ARG A 121 11.54 -6.42 -1.95
CA ARG A 121 10.78 -6.00 -0.76
C ARG A 121 9.51 -6.81 -0.52
N ILE A 122 9.01 -7.57 -1.50
CA ILE A 122 7.89 -8.48 -1.29
C ILE A 122 8.20 -9.60 -0.28
N HIS A 123 9.48 -9.88 -0.05
CA HIS A 123 9.93 -10.84 0.96
C HIS A 123 10.03 -10.22 2.37
N VAL A 124 10.00 -8.89 2.47
CA VAL A 124 10.02 -8.20 3.76
C VAL A 124 8.67 -8.41 4.45
N VAL A 125 8.71 -9.05 5.62
CA VAL A 125 7.53 -9.30 6.44
C VAL A 125 6.89 -7.97 6.85
N GLN A 126 5.64 -7.77 6.45
CA GLN A 126 4.84 -6.61 6.80
C GLN A 126 4.11 -6.86 8.12
N LEU A 127 4.08 -5.84 8.98
CA LEU A 127 3.33 -5.90 10.23
C LEU A 127 1.82 -6.04 9.96
N PRO A 128 1.07 -6.65 10.91
CA PRO A 128 -0.39 -6.65 10.88
C PRO A 128 -0.96 -5.24 10.74
N VAL A 129 -2.18 -5.15 10.19
CA VAL A 129 -2.90 -3.88 10.11
C VAL A 129 -3.32 -3.47 11.52
N ASP A 130 -2.98 -2.26 11.94
CA ASP A 130 -3.59 -1.65 13.12
C ASP A 130 -4.95 -1.06 12.73
N ALA A 131 -6.03 -1.64 13.26
CA ALA A 131 -7.40 -1.21 12.99
C ALA A 131 -7.71 0.19 13.53
N SER A 132 -6.96 0.67 14.53
CA SER A 132 -7.15 2.03 15.06
C SER A 132 -6.78 3.12 14.05
N LEU A 133 -5.99 2.78 13.03
CA LEU A 133 -5.54 3.68 11.97
C LEU A 133 -6.49 3.68 10.76
N GLU A 134 -7.56 2.88 10.78
CA GLU A 134 -8.49 2.82 9.65
C GLU A 134 -9.12 4.19 9.38
N GLY A 135 -9.11 4.59 8.11
CA GLY A 135 -9.62 5.89 7.66
C GLY A 135 -8.63 7.06 7.75
N THR A 136 -7.48 6.88 8.42
CA THR A 136 -6.41 7.89 8.52
C THR A 136 -5.53 7.94 7.27
N SER A 137 -4.82 9.06 7.08
CA SER A 137 -3.91 9.26 5.95
C SER A 137 -2.57 8.57 6.19
N SER A 138 -2.16 7.72 5.25
CA SER A 138 -0.80 7.18 5.26
C SER A 138 0.24 8.18 4.71
N TRP A 139 -0.18 9.16 3.91
CA TRP A 139 0.73 10.23 3.46
C TRP A 139 1.25 11.12 4.59
N LEU A 140 0.40 11.43 5.57
CA LEU A 140 0.84 12.20 6.73
C LEU A 140 1.81 11.42 7.63
N ARG A 141 1.68 10.10 7.71
CA ARG A 141 2.64 9.21 8.40
C ARG A 141 4.00 9.20 7.71
N VAL A 142 3.99 9.00 6.40
CA VAL A 142 5.18 9.12 5.54
C VAL A 142 5.86 10.48 5.76
N ALA A 143 5.08 11.57 5.80
CA ALA A 143 5.63 12.89 6.09
C ALA A 143 6.27 12.99 7.48
N ARG A 144 5.76 12.28 8.49
CA ARG A 144 6.39 12.19 9.83
C ARG A 144 7.62 11.27 9.88
N GLY A 145 7.97 10.62 8.78
CA GLY A 145 9.06 9.65 8.73
C GLY A 145 8.66 8.26 9.24
N GLU A 146 7.38 8.01 9.49
CA GLU A 146 6.84 6.68 9.82
C GLU A 146 6.78 5.82 8.54
N HIS A 147 7.93 5.23 8.17
CA HIS A 147 8.07 4.30 7.04
C HIS A 147 8.37 2.88 7.54
N ASP A 148 7.37 2.01 7.59
CA ASP A 148 7.64 0.60 7.88
C ASP A 148 7.95 -0.14 6.58
N ALA A 149 9.22 -0.10 6.18
CA ALA A 149 9.82 -1.25 5.51
C ALA A 149 10.44 -2.09 6.63
N GLY A 150 9.90 -3.28 6.91
CA GLY A 150 10.45 -4.20 7.90
C GLY A 150 11.99 -4.30 7.78
N GLY A 151 12.69 -3.76 8.78
CA GLY A 151 14.14 -3.63 8.75
C GLY A 151 14.67 -2.64 9.78
N GLY A 152 14.68 -3.06 11.06
CA GLY A 152 15.62 -2.58 12.06
C GLY A 152 15.41 -1.18 12.64
N ASN A 153 14.55 -1.07 13.66
CA ASN A 153 14.98 -0.38 14.86
C ASN A 153 14.47 -1.13 16.08
N GLU A 154 15.41 -1.42 16.97
CA GLU A 154 15.21 -2.04 18.28
C GLU A 154 13.96 -1.48 18.97
N VAL A 155 13.05 -2.37 19.33
CA VAL A 155 12.12 -2.11 20.43
C VAL A 155 13.00 -2.04 21.67
N ARG A 156 13.26 -0.80 22.11
CA ARG A 156 13.86 -0.50 23.40
C ARG A 156 12.85 -0.75 24.52
#